data_AF-A0A6J5VCJ6-F1
#
_entry.id   AF-A0A6J5VCJ6-F1
#
_cell.length_a   1.000
_cell.length_b   1.000
_cell.length_c   1.000
_cell.angle_alpha   90.00
_cell.angle_beta   90.00
_cell.angle_gamma   90.00
#
_symmetry.space_group_name_H-M   'P 1'
#
loop_
_entity.id
_entity.type
_entity.pdbx_description
1 polymer ?
#
loop_
_entity_poly.entity_id
_entity_poly.type
_entity_poly.pdbx_seq_one_letter_code
_entity_poly.pdbx_strand_id
1 'polypeptide(L)'
;MLLCLPRNFSIDSFITTLVKLPSLKVLTLVSLGLWGPLPGKIVRLSSLEILNLTSNFLYGAIPLELSSLTTLQTLILDDNMFSGPLPDWLSSLPVSGCFEFEEEFVQFIFAEFLE
;
A
#
# COMPACT_ATOMS: atom_id res chain seq x y z
N MET A 1 -24.50 16.35 1.42
CA MET A 1 -24.47 16.08 2.87
C MET A 1 -23.09 15.53 3.19
N LEU A 2 -22.14 16.43 3.47
CA LEU A 2 -20.75 16.09 3.77
C LEU A 2 -20.71 15.46 5.17
N LEU A 3 -20.52 14.14 5.24
CA LEU A 3 -20.14 13.50 6.49
C LEU A 3 -18.67 13.86 6.74
N CYS A 4 -18.45 14.85 7.62
CA CYS A 4 -17.16 15.03 8.28
C CYS A 4 -16.89 13.76 9.09
N LEU A 5 -16.19 12.78 8.49
CA LEU A 5 -15.54 11.73 9.26
C LEU A 5 -14.62 12.43 10.27
N PRO A 6 -14.62 12.03 11.54
CA PRO A 6 -13.78 12.65 12.54
C PRO A 6 -12.34 12.63 12.04
N ARG A 7 -11.69 13.81 12.03
CA ARG A 7 -10.24 13.94 11.92
C ARG A 7 -9.61 12.80 12.74
N ASN A 8 -8.83 11.94 12.08
CA ASN A 8 -7.92 10.95 12.68
C ASN A 8 -8.33 9.46 12.63
N PHE A 9 -8.69 8.91 11.47
CA PHE A 9 -8.52 7.46 11.26
C PHE A 9 -7.26 7.20 10.43
N SER A 10 -6.16 6.90 11.12
CA SER A 10 -4.91 6.49 10.48
C SER A 10 -5.02 5.05 9.94
N ILE A 11 -4.32 4.75 8.84
CA ILE A 11 -4.15 3.38 8.34
C ILE A 11 -3.69 2.41 9.43
N ASP A 12 -2.88 2.89 10.38
CA ASP A 12 -2.39 2.10 11.50
C ASP A 12 -3.53 1.53 12.38
N SER A 13 -4.58 2.31 12.60
CA SER A 13 -5.75 1.89 13.37
C SER A 13 -6.54 0.81 12.65
N PHE A 14 -6.69 0.93 11.33
CA PHE A 14 -7.35 -0.08 10.51
C PHE A 14 -6.58 -1.39 10.56
N ILE A 15 -5.28 -1.36 10.29
CA ILE A 15 -4.46 -2.57 10.31
C ILE A 15 -4.47 -3.22 11.71
N THR A 16 -4.44 -2.46 12.80
CA THR A 16 -4.55 -3.00 14.18
C THR A 16 -5.79 -3.87 14.38
N THR A 17 -6.89 -3.51 13.74
CA THR A 17 -8.14 -4.24 13.86
C THR A 17 -8.16 -5.44 12.91
N LEU A 18 -7.68 -5.26 11.68
CA LEU A 18 -7.69 -6.28 10.63
C LEU A 18 -6.75 -7.44 10.91
N VAL A 19 -5.65 -7.24 11.65
CA VAL A 19 -4.75 -8.35 12.04
C VAL A 19 -5.42 -9.40 12.93
N LYS A 20 -6.64 -9.14 13.42
CA LYS A 20 -7.48 -10.13 14.12
C LYS A 20 -8.20 -11.08 13.16
N LEU A 21 -8.11 -10.85 11.85
CA LEU A 21 -8.74 -11.63 10.78
C LEU A 21 -7.66 -12.35 9.94
N PRO A 22 -7.08 -13.45 10.45
CA PRO A 22 -5.92 -14.11 9.82
C PRO A 22 -6.24 -14.70 8.43
N SER A 23 -7.52 -14.94 8.13
CA SER A 23 -7.99 -15.49 6.85
C SER A 23 -8.39 -14.41 5.84
N LEU A 24 -8.09 -13.12 6.11
CA LEU A 24 -8.43 -12.04 5.19
C LEU A 24 -7.59 -12.15 3.92
N LYS A 25 -8.27 -12.33 2.78
CA LYS A 25 -7.65 -12.46 1.45
C LYS A 25 -7.66 -11.17 0.65
N VAL A 26 -8.72 -10.38 0.78
CA VAL A 26 -8.90 -9.16 -0.01
C VAL A 26 -9.12 -8.01 0.94
N LEU A 27 -8.29 -6.97 0.82
CA LEU A 27 -8.42 -5.72 1.53
C LEU A 27 -8.43 -4.57 0.53
N THR A 28 -9.60 -3.97 0.37
CA THR A 28 -9.82 -2.80 -0.49
C THR A 28 -10.29 -1.64 0.36
N LEU A 29 -9.49 -0.57 0.40
CA LEU A 29 -9.73 0.64 1.17
C LEU A 29 -9.55 1.87 0.26
N VAL A 30 -10.46 2.06 -0.69
CA VAL A 30 -10.34 3.12 -1.72
C VAL A 30 -11.06 4.39 -1.28
N SER A 31 -10.46 5.56 -1.48
CA SER A 31 -11.08 6.87 -1.23
C SER A 31 -11.63 7.04 0.19
N LEU A 32 -10.97 6.46 1.19
CA LEU A 32 -11.39 6.52 2.59
C LEU A 32 -10.74 7.67 3.37
N GLY A 33 -9.85 8.43 2.74
CA GLY A 33 -9.11 9.51 3.40
C GLY A 33 -8.17 8.99 4.49
N LEU A 34 -7.68 7.76 4.36
CA LEU A 34 -6.71 7.19 5.29
C LEU A 34 -5.40 7.95 5.19
N TRP A 35 -4.72 8.12 6.31
CA TRP A 35 -3.48 8.88 6.36
C TRP A 35 -2.46 8.20 7.29
N GLY A 36 -1.19 8.55 7.11
CA GLY A 36 -0.08 7.95 7.83
C GLY A 36 0.78 7.04 6.96
N PRO A 37 1.94 6.61 7.49
CA PRO A 37 2.76 5.61 6.84
C PRO A 37 2.11 4.22 6.92
N LEU A 38 2.39 3.41 5.91
CA LEU A 38 1.91 2.04 5.83
C LEU A 38 2.65 1.21 6.91
N PRO A 39 1.94 0.63 7.90
CA PRO A 39 2.59 0.07 9.08
C PRO A 39 3.12 -1.34 8.81
N GLY A 40 4.33 -1.66 9.24
CA GLY A 40 4.97 -2.98 9.02
C GLY A 40 4.18 -4.16 9.59
N LYS A 41 3.29 -3.94 10.57
CA LYS A 41 2.40 -4.97 11.11
C LYS A 41 1.38 -5.53 10.09
N ILE A 42 1.29 -4.94 8.89
CA ILE A 42 0.50 -5.48 7.78
C ILE A 42 0.93 -6.91 7.40
N VAL A 43 2.18 -7.29 7.68
CA VAL A 43 2.72 -8.66 7.52
C VAL A 43 1.88 -9.74 8.22
N ARG A 44 1.14 -9.38 9.26
CA ARG A 44 0.27 -10.32 10.00
C ARG A 44 -0.96 -10.75 9.21
N LEU A 45 -1.29 -10.06 8.12
CA LEU A 45 -2.32 -10.48 7.16
C LEU A 45 -1.74 -11.51 6.19
N SER A 46 -1.20 -12.61 6.69
CA SER A 46 -0.40 -13.58 5.92
C SER A 46 -1.17 -14.33 4.83
N SER A 47 -2.49 -14.22 4.80
CA SER A 47 -3.36 -14.82 3.78
C SER A 47 -3.79 -13.80 2.71
N LEU A 48 -3.28 -12.56 2.77
CA LEU A 48 -3.71 -11.48 1.89
C LEU A 48 -3.22 -11.72 0.46
N GLU A 49 -4.15 -11.72 -0.47
CA GLU A 49 -3.95 -11.91 -1.91
C GLU A 49 -4.07 -10.58 -2.65
N ILE A 50 -4.96 -9.69 -2.21
CA ILE A 50 -5.19 -8.39 -2.84
C ILE A 50 -5.17 -7.28 -1.78
N LEU A 51 -4.31 -6.27 -2.00
CA LEU A 51 -4.26 -5.03 -1.24
C LEU A 51 -4.48 -3.85 -2.18
N ASN A 52 -5.60 -3.14 -2.02
CA ASN A 52 -5.88 -1.92 -2.75
C ASN A 52 -6.09 -0.76 -1.77
N LEU A 53 -5.24 0.25 -1.87
CA LEU A 53 -5.25 1.47 -1.04
C LEU A 53 -5.38 2.75 -1.88
N THR A 54 -5.92 2.65 -3.10
CA THR A 54 -6.02 3.76 -4.05
C THR A 54 -6.73 4.99 -3.46
N SER A 55 -6.29 6.19 -3.84
CA SER A 55 -6.93 7.45 -3.47
C SER A 55 -7.01 7.68 -1.96
N ASN A 56 -5.88 7.62 -1.28
CA ASN A 56 -5.78 7.96 0.13
C ASN A 56 -4.66 8.99 0.37
N PHE A 57 -4.47 9.38 1.62
CA PHE A 57 -3.43 10.30 2.05
C PHE A 57 -2.25 9.57 2.73
N LEU A 58 -1.90 8.36 2.25
CA LEU A 58 -0.79 7.57 2.79
C LEU A 58 0.55 8.17 2.34
N TYR A 59 1.58 8.11 3.19
CA TYR A 59 2.87 8.74 2.90
C TYR A 59 4.08 7.96 3.42
N GLY A 60 5.28 8.36 2.97
CA GLY A 60 6.54 7.73 3.35
C GLY A 60 6.89 6.53 2.47
N ALA A 61 7.87 5.73 2.89
CA ALA A 61 8.33 4.59 2.11
C ALA A 61 7.35 3.41 2.14
N ILE A 62 7.34 2.64 1.06
CA ILE A 62 6.65 1.36 1.02
C ILE A 62 7.45 0.38 1.91
N PRO A 63 6.85 -0.17 2.98
CA PRO A 63 7.58 -0.96 3.98
C PRO A 63 8.11 -2.29 3.40
N LEU A 64 9.31 -2.68 3.80
CA LEU A 64 9.92 -3.96 3.41
C LEU A 64 9.09 -5.16 3.89
N GLU A 65 8.33 -5.01 4.97
CA GLU A 65 7.49 -6.04 5.56
C GLU A 65 6.40 -6.56 4.60
N LEU A 66 6.00 -5.79 3.58
CA LEU A 66 5.11 -6.27 2.52
C LEU A 66 5.72 -7.42 1.71
N SER A 67 7.05 -7.50 1.61
CA SER A 67 7.75 -8.63 0.96
C SER A 67 7.47 -9.98 1.62
N SER A 68 7.09 -9.96 2.90
CA SER A 68 6.78 -11.17 3.66
C SER A 68 5.36 -11.69 3.43
N LEU A 69 4.51 -10.94 2.70
CA LEU A 69 3.17 -11.39 2.29
C LEU A 69 3.29 -12.27 1.03
N THR A 70 3.75 -13.50 1.20
CA THR A 70 4.02 -14.42 0.08
C THR A 70 2.77 -14.82 -0.73
N THR A 71 1.57 -14.57 -0.19
CA THR A 71 0.29 -14.82 -0.88
C THR A 71 -0.18 -13.62 -1.70
N LEU A 72 0.45 -12.46 -1.55
CA LEU A 72 0.02 -11.21 -2.19
C LEU A 72 0.29 -11.28 -3.69
N GLN A 73 -0.77 -11.10 -4.47
CA GLN A 73 -0.76 -11.15 -5.93
C GLN A 73 -0.98 -9.77 -6.55
N THR A 74 -1.77 -8.94 -5.87
CA THR A 74 -2.15 -7.61 -6.35
C THR A 74 -1.90 -6.57 -5.27
N LEU A 75 -1.11 -5.55 -5.61
CA LEU A 75 -0.83 -4.39 -4.78
C LEU A 75 -1.12 -3.12 -5.59
N ILE A 76 -2.10 -2.34 -5.15
CA ILE A 76 -2.51 -1.08 -5.80
C ILE A 76 -2.39 0.05 -4.78
N LEU A 77 -1.56 1.04 -5.08
CA LEU A 77 -1.17 2.13 -4.16
C LEU A 77 -1.39 3.52 -4.77
N ASP A 78 -2.03 3.61 -5.92
CA ASP A 78 -2.14 4.82 -6.73
C ASP A 78 -2.87 5.95 -5.99
N ASP A 79 -2.64 7.20 -6.41
CA ASP A 79 -3.26 8.38 -5.79
C ASP A 79 -3.04 8.41 -4.25
N ASN A 80 -1.75 8.32 -3.87
CA ASN A 80 -1.24 8.48 -2.51
C ASN A 80 0.02 9.36 -2.53
N MET A 81 0.58 9.67 -1.36
CA MET A 81 1.78 10.49 -1.16
C MET A 81 3.00 9.67 -0.72
N PHE A 82 3.13 8.42 -1.20
CA PHE A 82 4.32 7.61 -0.92
C PHE A 82 5.58 8.33 -1.42
N SER A 83 6.73 8.03 -0.82
CA SER A 83 8.02 8.64 -1.18
C SER A 83 9.18 7.73 -0.76
N GLY A 84 10.37 7.94 -1.34
CA GLY A 84 11.53 7.09 -1.11
C GLY A 84 11.73 6.06 -2.23
N PRO A 85 12.74 5.18 -2.10
CA PRO A 85 13.09 4.24 -3.16
C PRO A 85 11.99 3.20 -3.36
N LEU A 86 11.76 2.80 -4.62
CA LEU A 86 10.94 1.64 -4.92
C LEU A 86 11.64 0.39 -4.37
N PRO A 87 10.97 -0.45 -3.56
CA PRO A 87 11.61 -1.63 -3.03
C PRO A 87 11.86 -2.69 -4.10
N ASP A 88 13.05 -3.32 -4.08
CA ASP A 88 13.42 -4.36 -5.05
C ASP A 88 12.44 -5.54 -5.09
N TRP A 89 11.83 -5.87 -3.94
CA TRP A 89 10.86 -6.96 -3.85
C TRP A 89 9.57 -6.71 -4.62
N LEU A 90 9.26 -5.46 -5.00
CA LEU A 90 8.07 -5.15 -5.79
C LEU A 90 8.14 -5.85 -7.16
N SER A 91 9.35 -5.99 -7.72
CA SER A 91 9.61 -6.75 -8.94
C SER A 91 9.41 -8.26 -8.80
N SER A 92 9.42 -8.77 -7.56
CA SER A 92 9.31 -10.20 -7.24
C SER A 92 7.89 -10.66 -6.94
N LEU A 93 6.92 -9.73 -6.85
CA LEU A 93 5.51 -10.10 -6.71
C LEU A 93 5.07 -10.90 -7.95
N PRO A 94 4.35 -12.03 -7.78
CA PRO A 94 3.90 -12.85 -8.89
C PRO A 94 2.98 -12.02 -9.80
N VAL A 95 3.57 -11.54 -10.90
CA VAL A 95 2.99 -10.53 -11.80
C VAL A 95 1.59 -10.94 -12.26
N SER A 96 0.59 -10.31 -11.64
CA SER A 96 -0.79 -10.18 -12.15
C SER A 96 -1.34 -8.75 -11.96
N GLY A 97 -0.62 -7.87 -11.26
CA GLY A 97 -1.06 -6.51 -10.95
C GLY A 97 -0.57 -5.49 -11.96
N CYS A 98 -1.48 -4.67 -12.50
CA CYS A 98 -1.11 -3.37 -13.06
C CYS A 98 -0.44 -2.56 -11.94
N PHE A 99 0.85 -2.29 -12.09
CA PHE A 99 1.52 -1.22 -11.35
C PHE A 99 1.35 0.05 -12.18
N GLU A 100 0.19 0.71 -12.08
CA GLU A 100 -0.02 2.02 -12.70
C GLU A 100 0.51 3.11 -11.76
N PHE A 101 1.83 3.26 -11.71
CA PHE A 101 2.42 4.46 -11.13
C PHE A 101 2.10 5.63 -12.06
N GLU A 102 1.24 6.57 -11.62
CA GLU A 102 1.04 7.81 -12.35
C GLU A 102 2.35 8.60 -12.47
N GLU A 103 2.50 9.31 -13.59
CA GLU A 103 3.76 9.84 -14.12
C GLU A 103 4.57 10.76 -13.18
N GLU A 104 4.01 11.26 -12.08
CA GLU A 104 4.76 12.07 -11.11
C GLU A 104 5.79 11.26 -10.31
N PHE A 105 5.62 9.95 -10.18
CA PHE A 105 6.58 9.07 -9.50
C PHE A 105 7.80 8.71 -10.37
N VAL A 106 7.69 8.89 -11.69
CA VAL A 106 8.69 8.47 -12.66
C VAL A 106 9.88 9.43 -12.71
N GLN A 107 9.76 10.65 -12.16
CA GLN A 107 10.83 11.64 -12.19
C GLN A 107 12.04 11.33 -11.29
N PHE A 108 11.96 10.35 -10.39
CA PHE A 108 13.08 9.97 -9.53
C PHE A 108 13.67 8.58 -9.82
N ILE A 109 13.01 7.73 -10.59
CA ILE A 109 13.46 6.33 -10.83
C ILE A 109 14.30 6.20 -12.11
N PHE A 110 14.15 7.08 -13.10
CA PHE A 110 14.93 6.98 -14.34
C PHE A 110 16.35 7.57 -14.29
N ALA A 111 16.74 8.25 -13.20
CA ALA A 111 18.08 8.82 -13.09
C ALA A 111 19.18 7.79 -12.73
N GLU A 112 18.84 6.56 -12.33
CA GLU A 112 19.81 5.50 -12.01
C GLU A 112 19.76 4.29 -12.97
N PHE A 113 18.97 4.36 -14.05
CA PHE A 113 18.87 3.29 -15.05
C PHE A 113 19.25 3.69 -16.49
N LEU A 114 19.77 4.91 -16.69
CA LEU A 114 20.46 5.27 -17.93
C LEU A 114 21.82 5.92 -17.60
N GLU A 115 22.87 5.14 -17.89
CA GLU A 115 24.33 5.34 -17.73
C GLU A 115 24.97 4.85 -16.42
#